data_AF-A0A7X0RRD6-F1
#
_entry.id   AF-A0A7X0RRD6-F1
#
_cell.length_a   1.000
_cell.length_b   1.000
_cell.length_c   1.000
_cell.angle_alpha   90.00
_cell.angle_beta   90.00
_cell.angle_gamma   90.00
#
_symmetry.space_group_name_H-M   'P 1'
#
loop_
_entity.id
_entity.type
_entity.pdbx_description
1 polymer ?
#
loop_
_entity_poly.entity_id
_entity_poly.type
_entity_poly.pdbx_seq_one_letter_code
_entity_poly.pdbx_strand_id
1 'polypeptide(L)'
;MAQRVATEYVNASLTLTEAEMPILFSICGTQQLRQQVFVLDNGNHEVVLEDDAGGETIRLTFERNNGNYVCALSCTVVQQKLTDTLRKLVAAFKGDAVVNRIYPGFTMVYHYLRGKVVRIVEIKGELIRTVFEHKDALGLMESRFKLCSVEDEIAIVRNAVNELLDLRNARTDAGEIAEIDERLRHHSRLLFALEA
;
A
#
# COMPACT_ATOMS: atom_id res chain seq x y z
N MET A 1 15.10 -22.52 22.51
CA MET A 1 14.47 -21.72 21.45
C MET A 1 15.17 -22.04 20.15
N ALA A 2 14.44 -22.18 19.03
CA ALA A 2 15.07 -22.45 17.74
C ALA A 2 15.95 -21.26 17.32
N GLN A 3 17.20 -21.53 16.93
CA GLN A 3 18.11 -20.50 16.45
C GLN A 3 17.73 -20.12 15.01
N ARG A 4 17.53 -18.83 14.76
CA ARG A 4 17.23 -18.33 13.42
C ARG A 4 18.47 -18.47 12.54
N VAL A 5 18.28 -18.97 11.32
CA VAL A 5 19.33 -19.14 10.31
C VAL A 5 19.53 -17.86 9.51
N ALA A 6 18.44 -17.28 8.99
CA ALA A 6 18.49 -16.06 8.20
C ALA A 6 17.12 -15.34 8.21
N THR A 7 17.08 -14.12 7.68
CA THR A 7 15.87 -13.36 7.40
C THR A 7 15.93 -12.84 5.98
N GLU A 8 14.98 -13.27 5.16
CA GLU A 8 14.84 -12.81 3.79
C GLU A 8 13.72 -11.77 3.71
N TYR A 9 14.01 -10.66 3.04
CA TYR A 9 13.07 -9.61 2.68
C TYR A 9 12.79 -9.74 1.19
N VAL A 10 11.53 -9.93 0.82
CA VAL A 10 11.08 -10.05 -0.57
C VAL A 10 10.20 -8.86 -0.90
N ASN A 11 10.54 -8.16 -2.00
CA ASN A 11 9.84 -6.98 -2.51
C ASN A 11 9.56 -5.94 -1.42
N ALA A 12 10.55 -5.71 -0.55
CA ALA A 12 10.43 -4.70 0.49
C ALA A 12 10.51 -3.31 -0.15
N SER A 13 9.55 -2.46 0.17
CA SER A 13 9.53 -1.05 -0.22
C SER A 13 9.70 -0.16 1.01
N LEU A 14 10.40 0.96 0.85
CA LEU A 14 10.51 2.01 1.85
C LEU A 14 10.20 3.33 1.16
N THR A 15 9.33 4.14 1.75
CA THR A 15 9.05 5.48 1.24
C THR A 15 9.26 6.49 2.35
N LEU A 16 10.10 7.48 2.09
CA LEU A 16 10.36 8.55 3.04
C LEU A 16 10.41 9.91 2.35
N THR A 17 10.03 10.92 3.10
CA THR A 17 10.18 12.33 2.74
C THR A 17 11.61 12.81 3.00
N GLU A 18 11.97 13.97 2.46
CA GLU A 18 13.25 14.61 2.76
C GLU A 18 13.42 14.92 4.27
N ALA A 19 12.34 15.27 4.96
CA ALA A 19 12.34 15.51 6.41
C ALA A 19 12.56 14.23 7.24
N GLU A 20 12.29 13.06 6.66
CA GLU A 20 12.43 11.75 7.31
C GLU A 20 13.83 11.13 7.12
N MET A 21 14.65 11.65 6.20
CA MET A 21 16.04 11.18 5.98
C MET A 21 16.90 11.19 7.25
N PRO A 22 16.89 12.24 8.09
CA PRO A 22 17.63 12.23 9.37
C PRO A 22 17.21 11.11 10.32
N ILE A 23 15.93 10.70 10.28
CA ILE A 23 15.41 9.61 11.10
C ILE A 23 16.02 8.27 10.64
N LEU A 24 16.17 8.07 9.34
CA LEU A 24 16.82 6.89 8.78
C LEU A 24 18.25 6.75 9.33
N PHE A 25 19.03 7.83 9.27
CA PHE A 25 20.41 7.83 9.78
C PHE A 25 20.48 7.63 11.30
N SER A 26 19.52 8.18 12.05
CA SER A 26 19.41 7.96 13.49
C SER A 26 19.13 6.50 13.85
N ILE A 27 18.23 5.83 13.12
CA ILE A 27 17.92 4.40 13.31
C ILE A 27 19.18 3.56 13.06
N CYS A 28 19.91 3.85 11.98
CA CYS A 28 21.15 3.14 11.65
C CYS A 28 22.25 3.38 12.70
N GLY A 29 22.43 4.63 13.14
CA GLY A 29 23.44 5.01 14.14
C GLY A 29 23.19 4.38 15.52
N THR A 30 21.93 4.25 15.92
CA THR A 30 21.55 3.61 17.21
C THR A 30 21.99 2.15 17.28
N GLN A 31 22.11 1.48 16.13
CA GLN A 31 22.46 0.06 16.04
C GLN A 31 23.96 -0.16 15.83
N GLN A 32 24.78 0.89 15.89
CA GLN A 32 26.22 0.84 15.66
C GLN A 32 26.55 0.13 14.34
N LEU A 33 25.83 0.47 13.27
CA LEU A 33 26.15 0.03 11.93
C LEU A 33 27.06 1.06 11.27
N ARG A 34 28.05 0.60 10.51
CA ARG A 34 28.79 1.49 9.62
C ARG A 34 27.86 1.89 8.50
N GLN A 35 27.78 3.20 8.27
CA GLN A 35 26.96 3.78 7.22
C GLN A 35 27.85 4.58 6.28
N GLN A 36 27.64 4.38 4.98
CA GLN A 36 28.20 5.24 3.93
C GLN A 36 27.04 5.75 3.09
N VAL A 37 27.03 7.05 2.83
CA VAL A 37 25.96 7.72 2.07
C VAL A 37 26.58 8.35 0.84
N PHE A 38 26.06 7.98 -0.33
CA PHE A 38 26.43 8.57 -1.60
C PHE A 38 25.23 9.35 -2.14
N VAL A 39 25.42 10.63 -2.44
CA VAL A 39 24.43 11.44 -3.15
C VAL A 39 24.85 11.46 -4.61
N LEU A 40 23.98 10.94 -5.48
CA LEU A 40 24.22 10.85 -6.91
C LEU A 40 23.80 12.15 -7.62
N ASP A 41 24.34 12.37 -8.82
CA ASP A 41 24.10 13.61 -9.59
C ASP A 41 22.62 13.84 -9.94
N ASN A 42 21.82 12.78 -9.98
CA ASN A 42 20.37 12.83 -10.21
C ASN A 42 19.56 13.11 -8.92
N GLY A 43 20.23 13.33 -7.79
CA GLY A 43 19.61 13.51 -6.49
C GLY A 43 19.15 12.22 -5.81
N ASN A 44 19.47 11.05 -6.34
CA ASN A 44 19.26 9.78 -5.65
C ASN A 44 20.26 9.61 -4.52
N HIS A 45 19.86 8.89 -3.49
CA HIS A 45 20.70 8.58 -2.35
C HIS A 45 20.99 7.10 -2.31
N GLU A 46 22.24 6.73 -2.11
CA GLU A 46 22.63 5.35 -1.86
C GLU A 46 23.19 5.23 -0.45
N VAL A 47 22.58 4.36 0.36
CA VAL A 47 22.98 4.12 1.74
C VAL A 47 23.48 2.69 1.85
N VAL A 48 24.77 2.55 2.17
CA VAL A 48 25.41 1.26 2.43
C VAL A 48 25.46 1.05 3.93
N LEU A 49 24.89 -0.05 4.40
CA LEU A 49 24.87 -0.48 5.79
C LEU A 49 25.75 -1.72 5.94
N GLU A 50 26.71 -1.67 6.86
CA GLU A 50 27.62 -2.76 7.15
C GLU A 50 27.66 -3.04 8.66
N ASP A 51 27.69 -4.32 9.03
CA ASP A 51 27.92 -4.73 10.42
C ASP A 51 29.38 -4.55 10.81
N ASP A 52 29.63 -3.96 11.97
CA ASP A 52 30.97 -3.67 12.52
C ASP A 52 31.88 -4.91 12.63
N ALA A 53 31.27 -6.10 12.78
CA ALA A 53 32.02 -7.35 12.85
C ALA A 53 32.65 -7.76 11.51
N GLY A 54 32.29 -7.10 10.40
CA GLY A 54 32.71 -7.44 9.04
C GLY A 54 32.07 -8.75 8.58
N GLY A 55 31.29 -8.71 7.50
CA GLY A 55 30.81 -9.95 6.87
C GLY A 55 29.49 -9.86 6.13
N GLU A 56 28.66 -8.85 6.40
CA GLU A 56 27.41 -8.65 5.69
C GLU A 56 27.17 -7.15 5.44
N THR A 57 26.82 -6.83 4.20
CA THR A 57 26.61 -5.46 3.73
C THR A 57 25.34 -5.39 2.92
N ILE A 58 24.53 -4.36 3.15
CA ILE A 58 23.29 -4.11 2.43
C ILE A 58 23.34 -2.72 1.83
N ARG A 59 22.96 -2.62 0.56
CA ARG A 59 22.91 -1.37 -0.19
C ARG A 59 21.44 -1.01 -0.43
N LEU A 60 21.07 0.18 0.03
CA LEU A 60 19.74 0.75 -0.11
C LEU A 60 19.81 1.90 -1.10
N THR A 61 19.20 1.73 -2.26
CA THR A 61 19.11 2.78 -3.27
C THR A 61 17.76 3.47 -3.14
N PHE A 62 17.81 4.77 -2.85
CA PHE A 62 16.67 5.66 -2.71
C PHE A 62 16.55 6.54 -3.94
N GLU A 63 15.55 6.26 -4.75
CA GLU A 63 15.23 7.02 -5.95
C GLU A 63 14.32 8.19 -5.61
N ARG A 64 14.67 9.38 -6.08
CA ARG A 64 13.86 10.57 -5.86
C ARG A 64 12.67 10.58 -6.82
N ASN A 65 11.47 10.63 -6.29
CA ASN A 65 10.22 10.67 -7.06
C ASN A 65 9.24 11.67 -6.43
N ASN A 66 8.92 12.75 -7.14
CA ASN A 66 7.92 13.76 -6.76
C ASN A 66 8.05 14.28 -5.30
N GLY A 67 9.27 14.53 -4.84
CA GLY A 67 9.54 15.05 -3.49
C GLY A 67 9.69 13.97 -2.40
N ASN A 68 9.49 12.70 -2.75
CA ASN A 68 9.75 11.55 -1.87
C ASN A 68 10.96 10.75 -2.36
N TYR A 69 11.51 9.92 -1.47
CA TYR A 69 12.53 8.93 -1.76
C TYR A 69 11.92 7.54 -1.63
N VAL A 70 12.05 6.74 -2.68
CA VAL A 70 11.53 5.37 -2.72
C VAL A 70 12.70 4.41 -2.85
N CYS A 71 12.75 3.42 -1.96
CA CYS A 71 13.70 2.31 -2.05
C CYS A 71 12.94 1.01 -2.20
N ALA A 72 13.30 0.23 -3.21
CA ALA A 72 12.87 -1.15 -3.37
C ALA A 72 14.07 -2.07 -3.13
N LEU A 73 13.89 -3.11 -2.32
CA LEU A 73 14.95 -4.04 -1.98
C LEU A 73 14.42 -5.47 -1.85
N SER A 74 15.24 -6.43 -2.24
CA SER A 74 15.09 -7.83 -1.85
C SER A 74 16.46 -8.35 -1.42
N CYS A 75 16.56 -8.88 -0.20
CA CYS A 75 17.84 -9.32 0.36
C CYS A 75 17.64 -10.42 1.40
N THR A 76 18.68 -11.22 1.61
CA THR A 76 18.75 -12.17 2.73
C THR A 76 19.81 -11.69 3.70
N VAL A 77 19.47 -11.70 4.98
CA VAL A 77 20.27 -11.15 6.07
C VAL A 77 20.43 -12.19 7.17
N VAL A 78 21.67 -12.48 7.54
CA VAL A 78 22.00 -13.41 8.62
C VAL A 78 22.23 -12.66 9.92
N GLN A 79 22.92 -11.51 9.86
CA GLN A 79 23.32 -10.76 11.04
C GLN A 79 22.12 -10.13 11.75
N GLN A 80 22.09 -10.26 13.07
CA GLN A 80 20.97 -9.81 13.88
C GLN A 80 20.81 -8.29 13.84
N LYS A 81 21.91 -7.53 13.90
CA LYS A 81 21.87 -6.07 13.85
C LYS A 81 21.25 -5.56 12.55
N LEU A 82 21.68 -6.09 11.40
CA LEU A 82 21.13 -5.71 10.09
C LEU A 82 19.66 -6.07 9.99
N THR A 83 19.26 -7.25 10.47
CA THR A 83 17.84 -7.63 10.50
C THR A 83 17.01 -6.68 11.36
N ASP A 84 17.50 -6.34 12.54
CA ASP A 84 16.79 -5.47 13.48
C ASP A 84 16.67 -4.06 12.95
N THR A 85 17.70 -3.57 12.25
CA THR A 85 17.66 -2.30 11.52
C THR A 85 16.65 -2.33 10.40
N LEU A 86 16.71 -3.29 9.47
CA LEU A 86 15.74 -3.38 8.37
C LEU A 86 14.31 -3.48 8.87
N ARG A 87 14.05 -4.27 9.92
CA ARG A 87 12.74 -4.35 10.57
C ARG A 87 12.27 -2.99 11.09
N LYS A 88 13.15 -2.20 11.71
CA LYS A 88 12.82 -0.84 12.19
C LYS A 88 12.56 0.10 11.01
N LEU A 89 13.36 0.01 9.94
CA LEU A 89 13.18 0.82 8.73
C LEU A 89 11.82 0.53 8.07
N VAL A 90 11.46 -0.74 7.87
CA VAL A 90 10.16 -1.13 7.30
C VAL A 90 9.00 -0.61 8.16
N ALA A 91 9.12 -0.70 9.48
CA ALA A 91 8.08 -0.19 10.39
C ALA A 91 7.98 1.34 10.38
N ALA A 92 9.12 2.05 10.35
CA ALA A 92 9.17 3.51 10.40
C ALA A 92 8.71 4.17 9.09
N PHE A 93 9.13 3.63 7.95
CA PHE A 93 8.90 4.24 6.63
C PHE A 93 7.75 3.58 5.86
N LYS A 94 6.77 3.08 6.62
CA LYS A 94 5.51 2.49 6.12
C LYS A 94 5.74 1.51 4.97
N GLY A 95 6.76 0.67 5.08
CA GLY A 95 7.14 -0.24 4.02
C GLY A 95 6.16 -1.40 3.86
N ASP A 96 5.96 -1.81 2.61
CA ASP A 96 5.32 -3.08 2.29
C ASP A 96 6.42 -4.12 2.11
N ALA A 97 6.28 -5.31 2.69
CA ALA A 97 7.30 -6.34 2.59
C ALA A 97 6.74 -7.72 2.92
N VAL A 98 7.29 -8.75 2.29
CA VAL A 98 7.19 -10.13 2.78
C VAL A 98 8.52 -10.49 3.42
N VAL A 99 8.48 -10.86 4.70
CA VAL A 99 9.68 -11.15 5.49
C VAL A 99 9.66 -12.60 5.97
N ASN A 100 10.59 -13.39 5.46
CA ASN A 100 10.75 -14.80 5.78
C ASN A 100 11.82 -14.95 6.86
N ARG A 101 11.44 -15.32 8.09
CA ARG A 101 12.39 -15.74 9.13
C ARG A 101 12.60 -17.23 9.03
N ILE A 102 13.80 -17.63 8.66
CA ILE A 102 14.15 -19.02 8.36
C ILE A 102 14.70 -19.68 9.63
N TYR A 103 14.10 -20.79 10.03
CA TYR A 103 14.54 -21.63 11.14
C TYR A 103 14.83 -23.05 10.62
N PRO A 104 15.58 -23.87 11.37
CA PRO A 104 15.72 -25.28 11.04
C PRO A 104 14.36 -25.98 11.02
N GLY A 105 13.93 -26.43 9.84
CA GLY A 105 12.69 -27.20 9.64
C GLY A 105 11.40 -26.38 9.47
N PHE A 106 11.43 -25.05 9.57
CA PHE A 106 10.26 -24.21 9.30
C PHE A 106 10.61 -22.75 8.98
N THR A 107 9.68 -22.05 8.33
CA THR A 107 9.81 -20.62 8.01
C THR A 107 8.61 -19.86 8.56
N MET A 108 8.88 -18.74 9.22
CA MET A 108 7.85 -17.80 9.64
C MET A 108 7.78 -16.65 8.64
N VAL A 109 6.68 -16.54 7.91
CA VAL A 109 6.43 -15.52 6.89
C VAL A 109 5.59 -14.40 7.48
N TYR A 110 6.11 -13.19 7.46
CA TYR A 110 5.44 -11.97 7.91
C TYR A 110 5.06 -11.13 6.70
N HIS A 111 3.78 -10.75 6.60
CA HIS A 111 3.30 -9.81 5.61
C HIS A 111 3.16 -8.44 6.27
N TYR A 112 3.94 -7.48 5.78
CA TYR A 112 3.87 -6.08 6.16
C TYR A 112 3.06 -5.31 5.13
N LEU A 113 2.11 -4.52 5.62
CA LEU A 113 1.39 -3.52 4.85
C LEU A 113 1.51 -2.18 5.58
N ARG A 114 2.04 -1.16 4.90
CA ARG A 114 2.28 0.18 5.44
C ARG A 114 3.03 0.16 6.77
N GLY A 115 4.07 -0.68 6.87
CA GLY A 115 4.90 -0.85 8.06
C GLY A 115 4.26 -1.65 9.20
N LYS A 116 3.03 -2.13 9.04
CA LYS A 116 2.34 -2.95 10.05
C LYS A 116 2.27 -4.40 9.61
N VAL A 117 2.47 -5.33 10.54
CA VAL A 117 2.26 -6.76 10.28
C VAL A 117 0.76 -7.01 10.15
N VAL A 118 0.30 -7.41 8.97
CA VAL A 118 -1.10 -7.76 8.70
C VAL A 118 -1.33 -9.26 8.70
N ARG A 119 -0.30 -10.08 8.49
CA ARG A 119 -0.42 -11.54 8.52
C ARG A 119 0.89 -12.20 8.90
N ILE A 120 0.80 -13.30 9.65
CA ILE A 120 1.93 -14.16 10.00
C ILE A 120 1.53 -15.61 9.69
N VAL A 121 2.38 -16.30 8.93
CA VAL A 121 2.17 -17.68 8.51
C VAL A 121 3.40 -18.51 8.90
N GLU A 122 3.18 -19.70 9.46
CA GLU A 122 4.19 -20.72 9.65
C GLU A 122 4.13 -21.71 8.49
N ILE A 123 5.27 -21.96 7.84
CA ILE A 123 5.42 -22.94 6.76
C ILE A 123 6.36 -24.05 7.24
N LYS A 124 5.87 -25.29 7.22
CA LYS A 124 6.60 -26.53 7.57
C LYS A 124 6.44 -27.56 6.46
N GLY A 125 7.37 -27.56 5.49
CA GLY A 125 7.20 -28.36 4.27
C GLY A 125 5.96 -27.89 3.51
N GLU A 126 4.99 -28.79 3.30
CA GLU A 126 3.71 -28.46 2.65
C GLU A 126 2.65 -27.92 3.64
N LEU A 127 2.90 -28.01 4.95
CA LEU A 127 1.96 -27.54 5.95
C LEU A 127 2.05 -26.00 6.09
N ILE A 128 0.94 -25.32 5.83
CA ILE A 128 0.81 -23.87 5.98
C ILE A 128 -0.17 -23.58 7.11
N ARG A 129 0.27 -22.88 8.15
CA ARG A 129 -0.55 -22.49 9.31
C ARG A 129 -0.54 -20.98 9.49
N THR A 130 -1.70 -20.34 9.35
CA THR A 130 -1.84 -18.93 9.76
C THR A 130 -1.72 -18.82 11.28
N VAL A 131 -0.78 -18.02 11.75
CA VAL A 131 -0.54 -17.74 13.17
C VAL A 131 -1.24 -16.47 13.60
N PHE A 132 -1.27 -15.47 12.71
CA PHE A 132 -1.93 -14.20 12.93
C PHE A 132 -2.45 -13.63 11.62
N GLU A 133 -3.60 -12.98 11.66
CA GLU A 133 -4.13 -12.22 10.54
C GLU A 133 -4.97 -11.05 11.07
N HIS A 134 -4.60 -9.85 10.67
CA HIS A 134 -5.34 -8.64 10.96
C HIS A 134 -6.54 -8.55 10.01
N LYS A 135 -7.74 -8.63 10.58
CA LYS A 135 -8.99 -8.45 9.84
C LYS A 135 -9.36 -6.97 9.89
N ASP A 136 -9.01 -6.21 8.86
CA ASP A 136 -9.40 -4.81 8.73
C ASP A 136 -10.86 -4.69 8.26
N ALA A 137 -11.78 -4.99 9.16
CA ALA A 137 -13.21 -4.86 8.90
C ALA A 137 -13.60 -3.40 8.60
N LEU A 138 -12.89 -2.43 9.21
CA LEU A 138 -13.19 -1.00 9.09
C LEU A 138 -12.72 -0.44 7.73
N GLY A 139 -11.52 -0.79 7.26
CA GLY A 139 -11.01 -0.40 5.94
C GLY A 139 -11.79 -1.06 4.80
N LEU A 140 -12.29 -2.28 4.99
CA LEU A 140 -13.23 -2.90 4.05
C LEU A 140 -14.56 -2.14 4.00
N MET A 141 -15.03 -1.63 5.14
CA MET A 141 -16.26 -0.83 5.23
C MET A 141 -16.05 0.56 4.61
N GLU A 142 -14.94 1.22 4.89
CA GLU A 142 -14.59 2.54 4.36
C GLU A 142 -14.37 2.49 2.84
N SER A 143 -13.72 1.44 2.32
CA SER A 143 -13.55 1.27 0.86
C SER A 143 -14.88 1.00 0.16
N ARG A 144 -15.78 0.22 0.77
CA ARG A 144 -17.15 0.03 0.26
C ARG A 144 -18.00 1.30 0.35
N PHE A 145 -17.85 2.07 1.42
CA PHE A 145 -18.54 3.35 1.59
C PHE A 145 -18.03 4.42 0.61
N LYS A 146 -16.73 4.40 0.26
CA LYS A 146 -16.15 5.28 -0.76
C LYS A 146 -16.47 4.87 -2.20
N LEU A 147 -16.98 3.67 -2.41
CA LEU A 147 -17.63 3.33 -3.68
C LEU A 147 -19.00 4.02 -3.70
N CYS A 148 -19.01 5.32 -4.01
CA CYS A 148 -20.21 6.14 -4.20
C CYS A 148 -20.98 5.77 -5.48
N SER A 149 -21.01 4.48 -5.84
CA SER A 149 -21.55 4.01 -7.12
C SER A 149 -23.03 4.35 -7.30
N VAL A 150 -23.79 4.40 -6.20
CA VAL A 150 -25.21 4.76 -6.22
C VAL A 150 -25.36 6.27 -6.39
N GLU A 151 -24.53 7.06 -5.71
CA GLU A 151 -24.54 8.52 -5.82
C GLU A 151 -24.09 9.00 -7.21
N ASP A 152 -23.10 8.34 -7.81
CA ASP A 152 -22.67 8.58 -9.19
C ASP A 152 -23.78 8.20 -10.18
N GLU A 153 -24.48 7.08 -9.96
CA GLU A 153 -25.61 6.65 -10.80
C GLU A 153 -26.80 7.63 -10.67
N ILE A 154 -27.12 8.08 -9.46
CA ILE A 154 -28.11 9.13 -9.22
C ILE A 154 -27.71 10.43 -9.95
N ALA A 155 -26.43 10.83 -9.92
CA ALA A 155 -25.95 12.03 -10.61
C ALA A 155 -26.13 11.91 -12.13
N ILE A 156 -25.81 10.76 -12.73
CA ILE A 156 -26.02 10.49 -14.16
C ILE A 156 -27.51 10.59 -14.52
N VAL A 157 -28.38 9.96 -13.73
CA VAL A 157 -29.83 9.94 -13.98
C VAL A 157 -30.43 11.33 -13.83
N ARG A 158 -30.00 12.12 -12.83
CA ARG A 158 -30.42 13.51 -12.65
C ARG A 158 -30.01 14.40 -13.83
N ASN A 159 -28.81 14.22 -14.36
CA ASN A 159 -28.36 14.95 -15.54
C ASN A 159 -29.22 14.61 -16.76
N ALA A 160 -29.51 13.33 -17.00
CA ALA A 160 -30.38 12.91 -18.09
C ALA A 160 -31.81 13.46 -17.96
N VAL A 161 -32.35 13.56 -16.73
CA VAL A 161 -33.66 14.20 -16.48
C VAL A 161 -33.61 15.68 -16.81
N ASN A 162 -32.57 16.41 -16.40
CA ASN A 162 -32.42 17.83 -16.72
C ASN A 162 -32.36 18.06 -18.24
N GLU A 163 -31.57 17.27 -18.97
CA GLU A 163 -31.49 17.35 -20.43
C GLU A 163 -32.85 17.08 -21.10
N LEU A 164 -33.60 16.10 -20.62
CA LEU A 164 -34.94 15.79 -21.13
C LEU A 164 -35.95 16.90 -20.83
N LEU A 165 -35.86 17.54 -19.66
CA LEU A 165 -36.71 18.69 -19.32
C LEU A 165 -36.40 19.91 -20.19
N ASP A 166 -35.12 20.16 -20.48
CA ASP A 166 -34.71 21.22 -21.41
C ASP A 166 -35.21 20.94 -22.83
N LEU A 167 -35.09 19.71 -23.30
CA LEU A 167 -35.65 19.28 -24.59
C LEU A 167 -37.17 19.44 -24.64
N ARG A 168 -37.88 19.03 -23.59
CA ARG A 168 -39.33 19.20 -23.48
C ARG A 168 -39.75 20.66 -23.61
N ASN A 169 -39.04 21.56 -22.92
CA ASN A 169 -39.33 22.99 -22.93
C ASN A 169 -39.03 23.66 -24.29
N ALA A 170 -38.14 23.07 -25.09
CA ALA A 170 -37.75 23.59 -26.41
C ALA A 170 -38.60 23.07 -27.58
N ARG A 171 -39.53 22.12 -27.33
CA ARG A 171 -40.37 21.51 -28.37
C ARG A 171 -41.83 21.97 -28.28
N THR A 172 -42.46 22.04 -29.43
CA THR A 172 -43.87 22.43 -29.60
C THR A 172 -44.70 21.34 -30.28
N ASP A 173 -44.05 20.30 -30.82
CA ASP A 173 -44.74 19.15 -31.41
C ASP A 173 -45.23 18.19 -30.31
N ALA A 174 -46.51 17.82 -30.40
CA ALA A 174 -47.17 16.99 -29.40
C ALA A 174 -46.68 15.53 -29.39
N GLY A 175 -46.21 15.01 -30.54
CA GLY A 175 -45.64 13.68 -30.64
C GLY A 175 -44.27 13.60 -29.98
N GLU A 176 -43.40 14.57 -30.25
CA GLU A 176 -42.07 14.67 -29.61
C GLU A 176 -42.20 14.89 -28.09
N ILE A 177 -43.14 15.73 -27.64
CA ILE A 177 -43.38 15.94 -26.21
C ILE A 177 -43.83 14.65 -25.51
N ALA A 178 -44.71 13.86 -26.15
CA ALA A 178 -45.19 12.60 -25.57
C ALA A 178 -44.05 11.57 -25.42
N GLU A 179 -43.14 11.50 -26.39
CA GLU A 179 -41.96 10.63 -26.32
C GLU A 179 -40.99 11.05 -25.20
N ILE A 180 -40.78 12.36 -25.03
CA ILE A 180 -39.95 12.91 -23.95
C ILE A 180 -40.59 12.64 -22.58
N ASP A 181 -41.91 12.79 -22.44
CA ASP A 181 -42.64 12.51 -21.20
C ASP A 181 -42.56 11.02 -20.80
N GLU A 182 -42.57 10.10 -21.78
CA GLU A 182 -42.39 8.66 -21.55
C GLU A 182 -40.99 8.36 -20.97
N ARG A 183 -39.95 8.99 -21.54
CA ARG A 183 -38.56 8.87 -21.08
C ARG A 183 -38.34 9.49 -19.69
N LEU A 184 -38.94 10.65 -19.42
CA LEU A 184 -38.93 11.27 -18.10
C LEU A 184 -39.59 10.37 -17.04
N ARG A 185 -40.71 9.72 -17.39
CA ARG A 185 -41.40 8.77 -16.51
C ARG A 185 -40.53 7.54 -16.20
N HIS A 186 -39.76 7.06 -17.19
CA HIS A 186 -38.80 5.99 -16.99
C HIS A 186 -37.67 6.39 -16.04
N HIS A 187 -37.01 7.53 -16.28
CA HIS A 187 -35.91 8.00 -15.43
C HIS A 187 -36.37 8.39 -14.02
N SER A 188 -37.60 8.90 -13.84
CA SER A 188 -38.17 9.19 -12.53
C SER A 188 -38.39 7.92 -11.68
N ARG A 189 -38.84 6.83 -12.29
CA ARG A 189 -38.96 5.53 -11.60
C ARG A 189 -37.60 4.96 -11.22
N LEU A 190 -36.61 5.13 -12.09
CA LEU A 190 -35.25 4.65 -11.85
C LEU A 190 -34.58 5.46 -10.73
N LEU A 191 -34.75 6.79 -10.71
CA LEU A 191 -34.30 7.65 -9.63
C LEU A 191 -34.94 7.26 -8.28
N PHE A 192 -36.25 7.02 -8.26
CA PHE A 192 -36.95 6.60 -7.05
C PHE A 192 -36.44 5.24 -6.53
N ALA A 193 -36.08 4.32 -7.41
CA ALA A 193 -35.52 3.03 -7.02
C ALA A 193 -34.07 3.12 -6.50
N LEU A 194 -33.30 4.10 -6.98
CA LEU A 194 -31.93 4.36 -6.53
C LEU A 194 -31.87 5.18 -5.22
N GLU A 195 -32.89 6.00 -4.95
CA GLU A 195 -32.99 6.86 -3.76
C GLU A 195 -33.73 6.21 -2.57
N ALA A 196 -34.33 5.03 -2.74
CA ALA A 196 -35.10 4.29 -1.73
C ALA A 196 -34.24 3.36 -0.87
#